data_AF-A0A2B2G1P5-F1
#
_entry.id   AF-A0A2B2G1P5-F1
#
_cell.length_a   1.000
_cell.length_b   1.000
_cell.length_c   1.000
_cell.angle_alpha   90.00
_cell.angle_beta   90.00
_cell.angle_gamma   90.00
#
_symmetry.space_group_name_H-M   'P 1'
#
loop_
_entity.id
_entity.type
_entity.pdbx_description
1 polymer ?
#
loop_
_entity_poly.entity_id
_entity_poly.type
_entity_poly.pdbx_seq_one_letter_code
_entity_poly.pdbx_strand_id
1 'polypeptide(L)' 'MIPAGAELGVPAAKTAMAIAWGDAWTNLIQPFWALPALAIAGLGARDIMGFCVVNLLYAGFIISLCFLFI' A
#
# COMPACT_ATOMS: atom_id res chain seq x y z
N MET A 1 16.22 7.42 0.28
CA MET A 1 15.59 7.03 -1.00
C MET A 1 15.69 8.14 -2.04
N ILE A 2 15.19 9.36 -1.79
CA ILE A 2 15.30 10.49 -2.74
C ILE A 2 16.77 10.80 -3.13
N PRO A 3 17.73 10.98 -2.19
CA PRO A 3 19.12 11.30 -2.56
C PRO A 3 19.79 10.15 -3.32
N ALA A 4 19.58 8.90 -2.89
CA ALA A 4 20.09 7.72 -3.58
C ALA A 4 19.53 7.59 -5.00
N GLY A 5 18.24 7.92 -5.21
CA GLY A 5 17.66 7.98 -6.55
C GLY A 5 18.32 9.04 -7.44
N ALA A 6 18.66 10.20 -6.87
CA ALA A 6 19.38 11.25 -7.59
C ALA A 6 20.80 10.81 -8.01
N GLU A 7 21.53 10.11 -7.14
CA GLU A 7 22.85 9.54 -7.47
C GLU A 7 22.78 8.49 -8.60
N LEU A 8 21.66 7.77 -8.70
CA LEU A 8 21.39 6.80 -9.75
C LEU A 8 20.78 7.40 -11.02
N GLY A 9 20.63 8.73 -11.10
CA GLY A 9 20.01 9.42 -12.24
C GLY A 9 18.49 9.19 -12.37
N VAL A 10 17.83 8.69 -11.33
CA VAL A 10 16.37 8.48 -11.30
C VAL A 10 15.67 9.83 -11.02
N PRO A 11 14.68 10.24 -11.84
CA PRO A 11 13.93 11.45 -11.59
C PRO A 11 13.27 11.45 -10.20
N ALA A 12 13.38 12.57 -9.47
CA ALA A 12 12.82 12.69 -8.12
C ALA A 12 11.32 12.34 -8.05
N ALA A 13 10.56 12.67 -9.09
CA ALA A 13 9.14 12.34 -9.19
C ALA A 13 8.86 10.82 -9.13
N LYS A 14 9.68 9.99 -9.80
CA LYS A 14 9.52 8.53 -9.78
C LYS A 14 9.85 7.97 -8.39
N THR A 15 10.93 8.44 -7.79
CA THR A 15 11.34 8.04 -6.45
C THR A 15 10.31 8.44 -5.40
N ALA A 16 9.74 9.65 -5.50
CA ALA A 16 8.68 10.11 -4.61
C ALA A 16 7.40 9.29 -4.77
N MET A 17 7.02 8.96 -6.01
CA MET A 17 5.85 8.12 -6.29
C MET A 17 6.01 6.70 -5.76
N ALA A 18 7.19 6.09 -5.91
CA ALA A 18 7.50 4.78 -5.34
C ALA A 18 7.35 4.76 -3.81
N ILE A 19 7.82 5.83 -3.13
CA ILE A 19 7.67 5.98 -1.68
C ILE A 19 6.19 6.10 -1.30
N ALA A 20 5.44 6.98 -1.97
CA ALA A 20 4.04 7.24 -1.66
C ALA A 20 3.15 5.99 -1.84
N TRP A 21 3.32 5.26 -2.95
CA TRP A 21 2.59 4.02 -3.18
C TRP A 21 3.04 2.88 -2.27
N GLY A 22 4.32 2.82 -1.89
CA GLY A 22 4.82 1.85 -0.93
C GLY A 22 4.16 2.02 0.45
N ASP A 23 4.10 3.26 0.94
CA ASP A 23 3.40 3.60 2.19
C ASP A 23 1.92 3.21 2.11
N ALA A 24 1.22 3.69 1.08
CA ALA A 24 -0.19 3.38 0.86
C ALA A 24 -0.47 1.88 0.78
N TRP A 25 0.40 1.10 0.11
CA TRP A 25 0.25 -0.35 -0.02
C TRP A 25 0.36 -1.05 1.33
N THR A 26 1.41 -0.78 2.10
CA THR A 26 1.60 -1.45 3.40
C THR A 26 0.52 -1.07 4.42
N ASN A 27 -0.04 0.13 4.33
CA ASN A 27 -1.15 0.57 5.17
C ASN A 27 -2.45 -0.24 4.95
N LEU A 28 -2.57 -1.02 3.86
CA LEU A 28 -3.74 -1.87 3.60
C LEU A 28 -3.79 -3.14 4.46
N ILE A 29 -2.65 -3.59 5.03
CA ILE A 29 -2.63 -4.79 5.87
C ILE A 29 -3.33 -4.57 7.21
N GLN A 30 -3.40 -3.32 7.67
CA GLN A 30 -4.00 -2.95 8.94
C GLN A 30 -5.42 -2.41 8.72
N PRO A 31 -6.43 -2.91 9.44
CA PRO A 31 -7.82 -2.52 9.21
C PRO A 31 -8.21 -1.21 9.89
N PHE A 32 -7.29 -0.26 10.09
CA PHE A 32 -7.57 0.99 10.83
C PHE A 32 -8.60 1.87 10.14
N TRP A 33 -8.58 1.90 8.82
CA TRP A 33 -9.57 2.57 7.99
C TRP A 33 -10.96 1.92 8.09
N ALA A 34 -11.03 0.63 8.44
CA ALA A 34 -12.27 -0.15 8.50
C ALA A 34 -12.86 -0.26 9.91
N LEU A 35 -12.12 0.09 10.98
CA LEU A 35 -12.56 -0.07 12.36
C LEU A 35 -13.95 0.54 12.65
N PRO A 36 -14.30 1.74 12.18
CA PRO A 36 -15.63 2.31 12.42
C PRO A 36 -16.75 1.46 11.79
N ALA A 37 -16.54 0.96 10.57
CA ALA A 37 -17.50 0.12 9.88
C ALA A 37 -17.65 -1.26 10.54
N LEU A 38 -16.54 -1.84 11.02
CA LEU A 38 -16.55 -3.10 11.76
C LEU A 38 -17.32 -2.97 13.08
N ALA A 39 -17.16 -1.84 13.80
CA ALA A 39 -17.90 -1.58 15.02
C ALA A 39 -19.42 -1.50 14.76
N ILE A 40 -19.85 -0.87 13.66
CA ILE A 40 -21.27 -0.82 13.26
C ILE A 40 -21.78 -2.21 12.89
N ALA A 41 -20.96 -3.03 12.23
CA ALA A 41 -21.29 -4.40 11.84
C ALA A 41 -21.23 -5.42 13.00
N GLY A 42 -20.78 -5.01 14.19
CA GLY A 42 -20.57 -5.92 15.33
C GLY A 42 -19.42 -6.92 15.12
N LEU A 43 -18.47 -6.59 14.23
CA LEU A 43 -17.32 -7.43 13.90
C LEU A 43 -16.06 -6.93 14.62
N GLY A 44 -15.16 -7.86 14.94
CA GLY A 44 -13.83 -7.55 15.47
C GLY A 44 -12.81 -7.26 14.37
N ALA A 45 -11.69 -6.64 14.74
CA ALA A 45 -10.58 -6.38 13.82
C ALA A 45 -10.01 -7.67 13.19
N ARG A 46 -10.07 -8.80 13.91
CA ARG A 46 -9.58 -10.10 13.42
C ARG A 46 -10.43 -10.64 12.25
N ASP A 47 -11.71 -10.30 12.22
CA ASP A 47 -12.66 -10.86 11.25
C ASP A 47 -12.39 -10.37 9.82
N ILE A 48 -11.76 -9.20 9.66
CA ILE A 48 -11.40 -8.63 8.36
C ILE A 48 -9.95 -8.93 7.94
N MET A 49 -9.10 -9.45 8.84
CA MET A 49 -7.66 -9.61 8.56
C MET A 49 -7.39 -10.48 7.32
N GLY A 50 -8.22 -11.50 7.07
CA GLY A 50 -8.12 -12.32 5.86
C GLY A 50 -8.32 -11.49 4.58
N PHE A 51 -9.29 -10.58 4.58
CA PHE A 51 -9.50 -9.64 3.48
C PHE A 51 -8.30 -8.69 3.32
N CYS A 52 -7.76 -8.14 4.40
CA CYS A 52 -6.58 -7.27 4.36
C CYS A 52 -5.37 -7.97 3.70
N VAL A 53 -5.13 -9.25 3.98
CA VAL A 53 -4.04 -10.03 3.36
C VAL A 53 -4.30 -10.25 1.87
N VAL A 54 -5.51 -10.62 1.46
CA VAL A 54 -5.84 -10.78 0.04
C VAL A 54 -5.70 -9.45 -0.69
N ASN A 55 -6.19 -8.36 -0.11
CA ASN A 55 -6.08 -7.02 -0.67
C ASN A 55 -4.62 -6.56 -0.77
N LEU A 56 -3.78 -6.88 0.22
CA LEU A 56 -2.34 -6.61 0.18
C LEU A 56 -1.69 -7.30 -1.04
N LEU A 57 -1.95 -8.59 -1.24
CA LEU A 57 -1.36 -9.35 -2.35
C LEU A 57 -1.88 -8.85 -3.71
N TYR A 58 -3.19 -8.65 -3.82
CA TYR A 58 -3.82 -8.20 -5.05
C TYR A 58 -3.38 -6.78 -5.45
N ALA A 59 -3.45 -5.83 -4.52
CA ALA A 59 -2.99 -4.46 -4.76
C ALA A 59 -1.49 -4.42 -5.04
N GLY A 60 -0.69 -5.18 -4.29
CA GLY A 60 0.76 -5.28 -4.51
C GLY A 60 1.12 -5.77 -5.90
N PHE A 61 0.39 -6.77 -6.40
CA PHE A 61 0.56 -7.26 -7.77
C PHE A 61 0.26 -6.17 -8.81
N ILE A 62 -0.87 -5.47 -8.68
CA ILE A 62 -1.25 -4.40 -9.61
C ILE A 62 -0.25 -3.23 -9.56
N ILE A 63 0.09 -2.77 -8.36
CA ILE A 63 1.03 -1.65 -8.16
C ILE A 63 2.39 -2.00 -8.77
N SER A 64 2.89 -3.23 -8.53
CA SER A 64 4.15 -3.70 -9.10
C SER A 64 4.11 -3.73 -10.64
N LEU A 65 3.01 -4.19 -11.23
CA LEU A 65 2.84 -4.16 -12.69
C LEU A 65 2.82 -2.73 -13.23
N CYS A 66 2.11 -1.80 -12.57
CA CYS A 66 2.08 -0.40 -12.98
C CYS A 66 3.47 0.25 -12.96
N PHE A 67 4.29 -0.04 -11.95
CA PHE A 67 5.66 0.46 -11.87
C PHE A 67 6.59 -0.05 -12.98
N LEU A 68 6.25 -1.11 -13.71
CA LEU A 68 7.02 -1.54 -14.89
C LEU A 68 6.87 -0.57 -16.07
N PHE A 69 5.82 0.24 -16.09
CA PHE A 69 5.51 1.17 -17.19
C PHE A 69 5.84 2.62 -16.88
N ILE A 70 6.33 2.92 -15.67
CA ILE A 70 6.65 4.27 -15.22
C ILE A 70 8.14 4.40 -14.93
#